data_AF-A0A3E4W3J4-F1
#
_entry.id   AF-A0A3E4W3J4-F1
#
_cell.length_a   1.000
_cell.length_b   1.000
_cell.length_c   1.000
_cell.angle_alpha   90.00
_cell.angle_beta   90.00
_cell.angle_gamma   90.00
#
_symmetry.space_group_name_H-M   'P 1'
#
loop_
_entity.id
_entity.type
_entity.pdbx_description
1 polymer ?
#
loop_
_entity_poly.entity_id
_entity_poly.type
_entity_poly.pdbx_seq_one_letter_code
_entity_poly.pdbx_strand_id
1 'polypeptide(L)'
;MNLKHEVMGLLKNFFTRKKEKNDTKQTQENYLPISNILEDLKEKNIIIQSKVPQSVMLGNMIFEKKYQEAINLGLELLKKTPEDSGVHINLMDAYFKLREQHPDYINKSNYHAKQAIIYGHNTGYAEERLAKNLDKEKKYHLSLQLYNLILNTEEFHFSTHGCGNIIDWEKRRKNIIKNMDKATDKENDILFTEDEISKIIKTIYNDDIKENKTFE
;
A
#
# COMPACT_ATOMS: atom_id res chain seq x y z
N MET A 1 16.22 -30.13 48.76
CA MET A 1 17.05 -30.21 47.53
C MET A 1 16.42 -29.30 46.47
N ASN A 2 17.25 -28.61 45.72
CA ASN A 2 16.99 -27.27 45.18
C ASN A 2 16.41 -27.32 43.74
N LEU A 3 15.16 -26.87 43.54
CA LEU A 3 14.46 -26.83 42.23
C LEU A 3 15.21 -26.03 41.13
N LYS A 4 16.24 -25.24 41.50
CA LYS A 4 17.08 -24.51 40.55
C LYS A 4 18.02 -25.40 39.71
N HIS A 5 18.28 -26.65 40.11
CA HIS A 5 19.18 -27.53 39.35
C HIS A 5 18.50 -28.30 38.21
N GLU A 6 17.22 -28.66 38.34
CA GLU A 6 16.49 -29.33 37.24
C GLU A 6 16.14 -28.37 36.09
N VAL A 7 15.83 -27.11 36.40
CA VAL A 7 15.52 -26.10 35.37
C VAL A 7 16.76 -25.75 34.53
N MET A 8 17.96 -25.80 35.12
CA MET A 8 19.22 -25.62 34.39
C MET A 8 19.62 -26.84 33.54
N GLY A 9 19.16 -28.05 33.89
CA GLY A 9 19.36 -29.26 33.07
C GLY A 9 18.52 -29.26 31.79
N LEU A 10 17.28 -28.78 31.87
CA LEU A 10 16.38 -28.65 30.71
C LEU A 10 16.81 -27.52 29.77
N LEU A 11 17.35 -26.41 30.29
CA LEU A 11 17.86 -25.31 29.46
C LEU A 11 19.16 -25.66 28.72
N LYS A 12 20.00 -26.56 29.25
CA LYS A 12 21.22 -26.99 28.56
C LYS A 12 20.96 -27.88 27.34
N ASN A 13 19.85 -28.61 27.32
CA ASN A 13 19.42 -29.42 26.16
C ASN A 13 18.70 -28.62 25.07
N PHE A 14 18.35 -27.35 25.33
CA PHE A 14 17.83 -26.45 24.30
C PHE A 14 18.95 -25.73 23.51
N PHE A 15 20.17 -25.61 24.07
CA PHE A 15 21.30 -24.92 23.43
C PHE A 15 22.33 -25.83 22.74
N THR A 16 22.09 -27.14 22.69
CA THR A 16 22.93 -28.09 21.95
C THR A 16 22.12 -28.99 21.04
N ARG A 17 21.25 -28.40 20.22
CA ARG A 17 20.88 -29.07 18.96
C ARG A 17 22.06 -28.99 18.01
N LYS A 18 22.67 -30.16 17.76
CA LYS A 18 23.50 -30.41 16.58
C LYS A 18 22.85 -29.73 15.37
N LYS A 19 23.63 -28.95 14.62
CA LYS A 19 23.28 -28.55 13.25
C LYS A 19 23.07 -29.83 12.45
N GLU A 20 21.84 -30.28 12.32
CA GLU A 20 21.43 -31.10 11.19
C GLU A 20 21.64 -30.22 9.96
N LYS A 21 22.50 -30.69 9.06
CA LYS A 21 22.61 -30.15 7.71
C LYS A 21 21.28 -30.44 7.02
N ASN A 22 20.38 -29.47 7.04
CA ASN A 22 19.38 -29.39 5.99
C ASN A 22 20.15 -29.04 4.73
N ASP A 23 20.32 -30.02 3.84
CA ASP A 23 20.67 -29.80 2.43
C ASP A 23 19.47 -29.11 1.75
N THR A 24 19.23 -27.85 2.14
CA THR A 24 18.54 -26.92 1.27
C THR A 24 19.56 -26.58 0.21
N LYS A 25 19.33 -27.03 -1.03
CA LYS A 25 20.03 -26.45 -2.19
C LYS A 25 19.76 -24.95 -2.12
N GLN A 26 20.70 -24.19 -1.57
CA GLN A 26 20.81 -22.77 -1.84
C GLN A 26 21.00 -22.68 -3.35
N THR A 27 19.93 -22.36 -4.06
CA THR A 27 20.09 -21.68 -5.34
C THR A 27 20.90 -20.44 -5.00
N GLN A 28 22.19 -20.45 -5.30
CA GLN A 28 22.97 -19.22 -5.36
C GLN A 28 22.26 -18.35 -6.39
N GLU A 29 21.48 -17.39 -5.92
CA GLU A 29 21.08 -16.28 -6.76
C GLU A 29 22.36 -15.50 -7.05
N ASN A 30 22.96 -15.81 -8.20
CA ASN A 30 24.05 -15.03 -8.74
C ASN A 30 23.47 -13.68 -9.16
N TYR A 31 23.58 -12.69 -8.27
CA TYR A 31 23.29 -11.30 -8.58
C TYR A 31 24.37 -10.80 -9.54
N LEU A 32 24.09 -10.88 -10.84
CA LEU A 32 24.91 -10.26 -11.85
C LEU A 32 24.69 -8.74 -11.82
N PRO A 33 25.78 -7.94 -11.88
CA PRO A 33 25.66 -6.51 -12.14
C PRO A 33 24.87 -6.28 -13.43
N ILE A 34 23.93 -5.32 -13.42
CA ILE A 34 23.10 -4.98 -14.59
C ILE A 34 23.98 -4.65 -15.83
N SER A 35 25.18 -4.12 -15.62
CA SER A 35 26.17 -3.88 -16.68
C SER A 35 26.54 -5.14 -17.48
N ASN A 36 26.67 -6.28 -16.81
CA ASN A 36 27.07 -7.54 -17.46
C ASN A 36 25.91 -8.14 -18.26
N ILE A 37 24.67 -7.93 -17.80
CA ILE A 37 23.45 -8.30 -18.54
C ILE A 37 23.33 -7.43 -19.81
N LEU A 38 23.68 -6.15 -19.73
CA LEU A 38 23.61 -5.22 -20.86
C LEU A 38 24.64 -5.51 -21.95
N GLU A 39 25.83 -6.01 -21.62
CA GLU A 39 26.81 -6.47 -22.62
C GLU A 39 26.34 -7.73 -23.35
N ASP A 40 25.77 -8.70 -22.62
CA ASP A 40 25.24 -9.94 -23.16
C ASP A 40 24.01 -9.74 -24.07
N LEU A 41 23.29 -8.63 -23.88
CA LEU A 41 22.13 -8.22 -24.68
C LEU A 41 22.53 -7.46 -25.97
N LYS A 42 23.75 -6.92 -26.08
CA LYS A 42 24.21 -6.25 -27.31
C LYS A 42 24.39 -7.23 -28.48
N GLU A 43 24.65 -8.50 -28.19
CA GLU A 43 24.88 -9.55 -29.19
C GLU A 43 23.64 -10.40 -29.49
N LYS A 44 22.53 -10.22 -28.75
CA LYS A 44 21.29 -10.99 -28.92
C LYS A 44 20.26 -10.15 -29.69
N ASN A 45 19.75 -10.69 -30.79
CA ASN A 45 18.60 -10.11 -31.48
C ASN A 45 17.39 -10.11 -30.51
N ILE A 46 16.92 -8.92 -30.12
CA ILE A 46 15.72 -8.78 -29.29
C ILE A 46 14.52 -9.22 -30.13
N ILE A 47 14.01 -10.42 -29.88
CA ILE A 47 12.91 -11.03 -30.67
C ILE A 47 11.54 -10.57 -30.16
N ILE A 48 11.45 -10.20 -28.88
CA ILE A 48 10.22 -9.71 -28.23
C ILE A 48 10.61 -8.62 -27.23
N GLN A 49 10.01 -7.43 -27.36
CA GLN A 49 10.11 -6.35 -26.38
C GLN A 49 8.75 -6.19 -25.69
N SER A 50 8.69 -6.45 -24.37
CA SER A 50 7.48 -6.11 -23.61
C SER A 50 7.41 -4.59 -23.47
N LYS A 51 6.23 -4.01 -23.68
CA LYS A 51 6.01 -2.60 -23.36
C LYS A 51 5.90 -2.50 -21.84
N VAL A 52 6.74 -1.66 -21.24
CA VAL A 52 6.62 -1.32 -19.82
C VAL A 52 5.19 -0.77 -19.60
N PRO A 53 4.42 -1.29 -18.64
CA PRO A 53 3.08 -0.77 -18.35
C PRO A 53 3.15 0.74 -18.10
N GLN A 54 2.21 1.49 -18.66
CA GLN A 54 2.23 2.96 -18.57
C GLN A 54 2.14 3.46 -17.11
N SER A 55 1.55 2.67 -16.21
CA SER A 55 1.55 2.92 -14.76
C SER A 55 2.95 2.87 -14.13
N VAL A 56 3.86 2.02 -14.63
CA VAL A 56 5.27 1.95 -14.19
C VAL A 56 6.03 3.20 -14.65
N MET A 57 5.69 3.76 -15.81
CA MET A 57 6.29 5.01 -16.29
C MET A 57 5.97 6.19 -15.36
N LEU A 58 4.74 6.24 -14.81
CA LEU A 58 4.36 7.29 -13.85
C LEU A 58 5.22 7.24 -12.58
N GLY A 59 5.42 6.03 -12.03
CA GLY A 59 6.27 5.84 -10.84
C GLY A 59 7.70 6.33 -11.08
N ASN A 60 8.27 6.02 -12.25
CA ASN A 60 9.59 6.51 -12.64
C ASN A 60 9.65 8.03 -12.76
N MET A 61 8.64 8.66 -13.37
CA MET A 61 8.57 10.13 -13.45
C MET A 61 8.52 10.78 -12.07
N ILE A 62 7.77 10.21 -11.12
CA ILE A 62 7.70 10.71 -9.74
C ILE A 62 9.06 10.54 -9.05
N PHE A 63 9.74 9.41 -9.24
CA PHE A 63 11.08 9.19 -8.72
C PHE A 63 12.09 10.22 -9.27
N GLU A 64 11.99 10.53 -10.56
CA GLU A 64 12.78 11.58 -11.24
C GLU A 64 12.32 13.01 -10.94
N LYS A 65 11.33 13.20 -10.05
CA LYS A 65 10.75 14.50 -9.66
C LYS A 65 10.03 15.26 -10.78
N LYS A 66 9.64 14.58 -11.86
CA LYS A 66 8.84 15.11 -12.97
C LYS A 66 7.35 15.10 -12.64
N TYR A 67 6.97 15.72 -11.52
CA TYR A 67 5.63 15.58 -10.96
C TYR A 67 4.52 16.10 -11.87
N GLN A 68 4.70 17.25 -12.52
CA GLN A 68 3.68 17.82 -13.41
C GLN A 68 3.49 16.98 -14.68
N GLU A 69 4.57 16.42 -15.24
CA GLU A 69 4.51 15.50 -16.36
C GLU A 69 3.78 14.21 -15.98
N ALA A 70 4.08 13.66 -14.79
CA ALA A 70 3.37 12.51 -14.25
C ALA A 70 1.87 12.79 -14.06
N ILE A 71 1.51 13.98 -13.58
CA ILE A 71 0.10 14.40 -13.47
C ILE A 71 -0.57 14.43 -14.85
N ASN A 72 0.04 15.10 -15.83
CA ASN A 72 -0.53 15.24 -17.16
C ASN A 72 -0.75 13.86 -17.81
N LEU A 73 0.26 12.98 -17.76
CA LEU A 73 0.15 11.63 -18.30
C LEU A 73 -0.89 10.80 -17.54
N GLY A 74 -0.89 10.84 -16.21
CA GLY A 74 -1.84 10.09 -15.39
C GLY A 74 -3.30 10.47 -15.68
N LEU A 75 -3.58 11.76 -15.87
CA LEU A 75 -4.91 12.23 -16.25
C LEU A 75 -5.33 11.73 -17.64
N GLU A 76 -4.42 11.69 -18.63
CA GLU A 76 -4.71 11.12 -19.94
C GLU A 76 -4.96 9.59 -19.88
N LEU A 77 -4.28 8.87 -18.99
CA LEU A 77 -4.51 7.45 -18.77
C LEU A 77 -5.89 7.20 -18.15
N LEU A 78 -6.28 8.00 -17.15
CA LEU A 78 -7.59 7.87 -16.52
C LEU A 78 -8.76 8.20 -17.44
N LYS A 79 -8.58 8.96 -18.53
CA LYS A 79 -9.62 9.11 -19.55
C LYS A 79 -9.97 7.79 -20.25
N LYS A 80 -9.00 6.85 -20.31
CA LYS A 80 -9.17 5.54 -20.95
C LYS A 80 -9.59 4.48 -19.95
N THR A 81 -8.96 4.49 -18.78
CA THR A 81 -9.22 3.55 -17.69
C THR A 81 -9.42 4.32 -16.39
N PRO A 82 -10.63 4.86 -16.14
CA PRO A 82 -10.91 5.66 -14.96
C PRO A 82 -10.75 4.92 -13.63
N GLU A 83 -10.78 3.58 -13.67
CA GLU A 83 -10.71 2.72 -12.50
C GLU A 83 -9.30 2.16 -12.25
N ASP A 84 -8.27 2.66 -12.96
CA ASP A 84 -6.89 2.19 -12.76
C ASP A 84 -6.32 2.68 -11.43
N SER A 85 -6.41 1.83 -10.42
CA SER A 85 -5.98 2.13 -9.05
C SER A 85 -4.49 2.48 -8.97
N GLY A 86 -3.64 1.88 -9.81
CA GLY A 86 -2.21 2.19 -9.88
C GLY A 86 -1.94 3.59 -10.43
N VAL A 87 -2.70 4.04 -11.44
CA VAL A 87 -2.64 5.43 -11.91
C VAL A 87 -3.10 6.39 -10.83
N HIS A 88 -4.17 6.06 -10.09
CA HIS A 88 -4.63 6.87 -8.96
C HIS A 88 -3.56 7.00 -7.86
N ILE A 89 -2.84 5.95 -7.51
CA ILE A 89 -1.72 6.02 -6.55
C ILE A 89 -0.64 6.98 -6.99
N ASN A 90 -0.24 6.91 -8.26
CA ASN A 90 0.78 7.80 -8.79
C ASN A 90 0.31 9.26 -8.79
N LEU A 91 -0.95 9.52 -9.18
CA LEU A 91 -1.53 10.86 -9.12
C LEU A 91 -1.61 11.40 -7.69
N MET A 92 -2.04 10.56 -6.73
CA MET A 92 -2.04 10.90 -5.30
C MET A 92 -0.68 11.42 -4.84
N ASP A 93 0.39 10.70 -5.18
CA ASP A 93 1.75 11.08 -4.81
C ASP A 93 2.26 12.32 -5.54
N ALA A 94 2.05 12.40 -6.86
CA ALA A 94 2.51 13.55 -7.64
C ALA A 94 1.83 14.85 -7.17
N TYR A 95 0.51 14.83 -6.93
CA TYR A 95 -0.21 15.96 -6.36
C TYR A 95 0.29 16.29 -4.94
N PHE A 96 0.51 15.28 -4.10
CA PHE A 96 1.04 15.51 -2.75
C PHE A 96 2.41 16.19 -2.78
N LYS A 97 3.31 15.78 -3.70
CA LYS A 97 4.66 16.35 -3.81
C LYS A 97 4.65 17.82 -4.26
N LEU A 98 3.66 18.25 -5.05
CA LEU A 98 3.52 19.62 -5.53
C LEU A 98 2.65 20.54 -4.66
N ARG A 99 2.00 20.00 -3.61
CA ARG A 99 1.03 20.75 -2.77
C ARG A 99 1.55 22.04 -2.15
N GLU A 100 2.85 22.13 -1.86
CA GLU A 100 3.42 23.34 -1.25
C GLU A 100 3.47 24.51 -2.25
N GLN A 101 3.49 24.19 -3.56
CA GLN A 101 3.43 25.18 -4.66
C GLN A 101 1.99 25.42 -5.11
N HIS A 102 1.10 24.46 -4.87
CA HIS A 102 -0.31 24.46 -5.27
C HIS A 102 -1.19 24.00 -4.11
N PRO A 103 -1.67 24.92 -3.24
CA PRO A 103 -2.37 24.54 -2.01
C PRO A 103 -3.62 23.67 -2.22
N ASP A 104 -4.30 23.78 -3.37
CA ASP A 104 -5.45 22.94 -3.73
C ASP A 104 -5.09 21.49 -4.01
N TYR A 105 -3.81 21.18 -4.29
CA TYR A 105 -3.38 19.83 -4.65
C TYR A 105 -3.45 18.86 -3.49
N ILE A 106 -3.55 19.31 -2.24
CA ILE A 106 -3.85 18.40 -1.13
C ILE A 106 -5.21 17.73 -1.32
N ASN A 107 -6.22 18.48 -1.78
CA ASN A 107 -7.55 17.94 -2.06
C ASN A 107 -7.52 16.97 -3.26
N LYS A 108 -6.71 17.27 -4.28
CA LYS A 108 -6.51 16.36 -5.42
C LYS A 108 -5.80 15.08 -4.97
N SER A 109 -4.79 15.18 -4.11
CA SER A 109 -4.14 14.03 -3.51
C SER A 109 -5.14 13.17 -2.71
N ASN A 110 -5.97 13.78 -1.87
CA ASN A 110 -7.01 13.09 -1.12
C ASN A 110 -8.04 12.41 -2.03
N TYR A 111 -8.46 13.09 -3.10
CA TYR A 111 -9.36 12.52 -4.10
C TYR A 111 -8.77 11.26 -4.72
N HIS A 112 -7.52 11.32 -5.21
CA HIS A 112 -6.88 10.17 -5.83
C HIS A 112 -6.56 9.05 -4.83
N ALA A 113 -6.25 9.36 -3.58
CA ALA A 113 -6.12 8.36 -2.52
C ALA A 113 -7.45 7.61 -2.30
N LYS A 114 -8.57 8.35 -2.18
CA LYS A 114 -9.92 7.77 -2.05
C LYS A 114 -10.24 6.87 -3.24
N GLN A 115 -9.99 7.33 -4.47
CA GLN A 115 -10.25 6.54 -5.67
C GLN A 115 -9.38 5.28 -5.73
N ALA A 116 -8.10 5.35 -5.36
CA ALA A 116 -7.23 4.17 -5.31
C ALA A 116 -7.77 3.10 -4.35
N ILE A 117 -8.30 3.49 -3.19
CA ILE A 117 -8.94 2.58 -2.23
C ILE A 117 -10.19 1.94 -2.86
N ILE A 118 -11.06 2.74 -3.47
CA ILE A 118 -12.30 2.26 -4.13
C ILE A 118 -12.02 1.24 -5.24
N TYR A 119 -10.94 1.42 -5.98
CA TYR A 119 -10.57 0.56 -7.09
C TYR A 119 -9.58 -0.56 -6.71
N GLY A 120 -9.49 -0.89 -5.42
CA GLY A 120 -8.81 -2.11 -4.97
C GLY A 120 -7.31 -1.98 -4.74
N HIS A 121 -6.76 -0.78 -4.54
CA HIS A 121 -5.38 -0.65 -4.05
C HIS A 121 -5.34 -0.71 -2.52
N ASN A 122 -5.69 -1.87 -1.96
CA ASN A 122 -5.80 -2.15 -0.52
C ASN A 122 -4.45 -2.54 0.14
N THR A 123 -3.35 -1.91 -0.25
CA THR A 123 -2.02 -2.21 0.34
C THR A 123 -1.76 -1.46 1.64
N GLY A 124 -2.62 -0.51 2.03
CA GLY A 124 -2.41 0.38 3.17
C GLY A 124 -1.74 1.71 2.81
N TYR A 125 -1.19 1.83 1.60
CA TYR A 125 -0.47 3.04 1.19
C TYR A 125 -1.39 4.24 0.95
N ALA A 126 -2.48 4.05 0.19
CA ALA A 126 -3.45 5.12 -0.09
C ALA A 126 -4.20 5.51 1.18
N GLU A 127 -4.58 4.52 1.97
CA GLU A 127 -5.25 4.67 3.26
C GLU A 127 -4.37 5.52 4.17
N GLU A 128 -3.09 5.18 4.33
CA GLU A 128 -2.21 5.92 5.22
C GLU A 128 -2.01 7.37 4.77
N ARG A 129 -1.87 7.61 3.46
CA ARG A 129 -1.79 8.97 2.92
C ARG A 129 -3.06 9.75 3.22
N LEU A 130 -4.23 9.18 2.91
CA LEU A 130 -5.53 9.82 3.14
C LEU A 130 -5.72 10.15 4.62
N ALA A 131 -5.45 9.19 5.50
CA ALA A 131 -5.50 9.36 6.95
C ALA A 131 -4.60 10.52 7.43
N LYS A 132 -3.33 10.54 7.02
CA LYS A 132 -2.38 11.60 7.40
C LYS A 132 -2.84 12.98 6.93
N ASN A 133 -3.39 13.07 5.72
CA ASN A 133 -3.85 14.33 5.17
C ASN A 133 -5.11 14.83 5.89
N LEU A 134 -6.11 13.97 6.11
CA LEU A 134 -7.34 14.30 6.84
C LEU A 134 -7.03 14.70 8.29
N ASP A 135 -6.17 13.95 8.99
CA ASP A 135 -5.76 14.25 10.36
C ASP A 135 -5.08 15.63 10.47
N LYS A 136 -4.22 15.97 9.49
CA LYS A 136 -3.53 17.27 9.44
C LYS A 136 -4.51 18.42 9.21
N GLU A 137 -5.54 18.21 8.41
CA GLU A 137 -6.62 19.17 8.16
C GLU A 137 -7.70 19.19 9.26
N LYS A 138 -7.56 18.32 10.27
CA LYS A 138 -8.52 18.09 11.36
C LYS A 138 -9.91 17.65 10.86
N LYS A 139 -9.96 16.95 9.73
CA LYS A 139 -11.16 16.31 9.20
C LYS A 139 -11.41 14.98 9.91
N TYR A 140 -11.72 15.05 11.20
CA TYR A 140 -11.72 13.90 12.10
C TYR A 140 -12.94 12.98 11.95
N HIS A 141 -14.09 13.50 11.52
CA HIS A 141 -15.23 12.63 11.21
C HIS A 141 -14.96 11.78 9.97
N LEU A 142 -14.36 12.35 8.93
CA LEU A 142 -13.91 11.62 7.74
C LEU A 142 -12.78 10.64 8.08
N SER A 143 -11.78 11.04 8.87
CA SER A 143 -10.74 10.10 9.36
C SER A 143 -11.36 8.92 10.12
N LEU A 144 -12.36 9.18 10.97
CA LEU A 144 -13.04 8.12 11.73
C LEU A 144 -13.77 7.13 10.82
N GLN A 145 -14.41 7.61 9.74
CA GLN A 145 -15.04 6.73 8.75
C GLN A 145 -14.01 5.79 8.09
N LEU A 146 -12.84 6.32 7.68
CA LEU A 146 -11.77 5.49 7.13
C LEU A 146 -11.28 4.44 8.15
N TYR A 147 -11.09 4.84 9.41
CA TYR A 147 -10.59 3.93 10.44
C TYR A 147 -11.62 2.85 10.79
N ASN A 148 -12.90 3.20 10.81
CA ASN A 148 -13.96 2.23 11.05
C ASN A 148 -14.14 1.27 9.87
N LEU A 149 -13.98 1.75 8.63
CA LEU A 149 -13.93 0.87 7.46
C LEU A 149 -12.84 -0.20 7.63
N ILE A 150 -11.63 0.21 8.02
CA ILE A 150 -10.47 -0.68 8.17
C ILE A 150 -10.59 -1.63 9.37
N LEU A 151 -11.13 -1.16 10.51
CA LEU A 151 -11.09 -1.87 11.78
C LEU A 151 -12.36 -2.66 12.10
N ASN A 152 -13.51 -2.22 11.58
CA ASN A 152 -14.81 -2.73 12.00
C ASN A 152 -15.59 -3.41 10.85
N THR A 153 -15.08 -3.37 9.62
CA THR A 153 -15.66 -4.13 8.51
C THR A 153 -14.98 -5.49 8.46
N GLU A 154 -15.74 -6.56 8.72
CA GLU A 154 -15.21 -7.92 8.86
C GLU A 154 -14.48 -8.40 7.60
N GLU A 155 -15.00 -8.02 6.44
CA GLU A 155 -14.46 -8.41 5.14
C GLU A 155 -13.27 -7.55 4.68
N PHE A 156 -13.00 -6.43 5.37
CA PHE A 156 -11.87 -5.59 5.00
C PHE A 156 -10.57 -6.17 5.54
N HIS A 157 -9.60 -6.36 4.63
CA HIS A 157 -8.22 -6.61 5.00
C HIS A 157 -7.27 -6.01 3.96
N PHE A 158 -6.04 -5.73 4.42
CA PHE A 158 -4.98 -5.30 3.52
C PHE A 158 -4.44 -6.50 2.74
N SER A 159 -3.99 -6.26 1.51
CA SER A 159 -3.24 -7.25 0.73
C SER A 159 -2.09 -7.84 1.56
N THR A 160 -1.80 -9.12 1.35
CA THR A 160 -0.69 -9.84 2.00
C THR A 160 0.68 -9.21 1.73
N HIS A 161 0.80 -8.45 0.64
CA HIS A 161 2.00 -7.69 0.26
C HIS A 161 1.95 -6.21 0.69
N GLY A 162 0.93 -5.82 1.44
CA GLY A 162 0.72 -4.46 1.92
C GLY A 162 1.59 -4.04 3.10
N CYS A 163 1.51 -2.75 3.44
CA CYS A 163 2.16 -2.13 4.59
C CYS A 163 1.18 -1.70 5.69
N GLY A 164 -0.11 -2.02 5.56
CA GLY A 164 -1.13 -1.68 6.56
C GLY A 164 -0.96 -2.44 7.88
N ASN A 165 -1.01 -1.72 9.01
CA ASN A 165 -0.88 -2.30 10.35
C ASN A 165 -2.07 -1.93 11.24
N ILE A 166 -2.91 -2.91 11.57
CA ILE A 166 -4.13 -2.73 12.37
C ILE A 166 -3.86 -2.07 13.74
N ILE A 167 -2.72 -2.34 14.38
CA ILE A 167 -2.37 -1.72 15.67
C ILE A 167 -2.20 -0.20 15.53
N ASP A 168 -1.59 0.25 14.43
CA ASP A 168 -1.39 1.68 14.17
C ASP A 168 -2.72 2.38 13.86
N TRP A 169 -3.64 1.71 13.16
CA TRP A 169 -5.00 2.20 12.89
C TRP A 169 -5.81 2.36 14.17
N GLU A 170 -5.75 1.39 15.08
CA GLU A 170 -6.38 1.49 16.41
C GLU A 170 -5.86 2.69 17.21
N LYS A 171 -4.54 2.90 17.19
CA LYS A 171 -3.91 4.04 17.87
C LYS A 171 -4.38 5.38 17.26
N ARG A 172 -4.45 5.47 15.94
CA ARG A 172 -4.96 6.66 15.22
C ARG A 172 -6.41 6.94 15.59
N ARG A 173 -7.28 5.92 15.57
CA ARG A 173 -8.70 6.03 15.96
C ARG A 173 -8.86 6.59 17.37
N LYS A 174 -8.13 6.03 18.35
CA LYS A 174 -8.15 6.51 19.73
C LYS A 174 -7.69 7.96 19.86
N ASN A 175 -6.71 8.37 19.06
CA ASN A 175 -6.22 9.75 19.08
C ASN A 175 -7.23 10.75 18.50
N ILE A 176 -7.88 10.44 17.38
CA ILE A 176 -8.84 11.37 16.77
C ILE A 176 -10.11 11.51 17.62
N ILE A 177 -10.60 10.44 18.26
CA ILE A 177 -11.77 10.50 19.16
C ILE A 177 -11.52 11.47 20.32
N LYS A 178 -10.29 11.48 20.87
CA LYS A 178 -9.90 12.41 21.94
C LYS A 178 -9.79 13.87 21.49
N ASN A 179 -9.74 14.13 20.19
CA ASN A 179 -9.59 15.46 19.61
C ASN A 179 -10.82 15.87 18.76
N MET A 180 -11.93 15.14 18.84
CA MET A 180 -13.11 15.37 18.01
C MET A 180 -13.70 16.77 18.21
N ASP A 181 -13.50 17.37 19.38
CA ASP A 181 -13.84 18.77 19.70
C ASP A 181 -13.17 19.80 18.78
N LYS A 182 -12.09 19.42 18.08
CA LYS A 182 -11.31 20.27 17.17
C LYS A 182 -11.59 19.96 15.70
N ALA A 183 -12.58 19.13 15.41
CA ALA A 183 -12.95 18.75 14.05
C ALA A 183 -13.31 19.99 13.20
N THR A 184 -12.84 20.01 11.96
CA THR A 184 -13.20 21.04 10.97
C THR A 184 -14.29 20.57 10.02
N ASP A 185 -14.52 19.27 9.96
CA ASP A 185 -15.63 18.60 9.29
C ASP A 185 -16.78 18.30 10.25
N LYS A 186 -17.86 17.75 9.72
CA LYS A 186 -19.08 17.40 10.45
C LYS A 186 -19.36 15.90 10.38
N GLU A 187 -20.14 15.41 11.34
CA GLU A 187 -20.58 14.01 11.38
C GLU A 187 -21.35 13.57 10.13
N ASN A 188 -22.06 14.49 9.48
CA ASN A 188 -22.82 14.21 8.26
C ASN A 188 -22.00 14.37 6.97
N ASP A 189 -20.73 14.76 7.04
CA ASP A 189 -19.84 14.73 5.88
C ASP A 189 -19.49 13.27 5.57
N ILE A 190 -19.51 12.89 4.29
CA ILE A 190 -19.39 11.49 3.87
C ILE A 190 -18.06 11.28 3.16
N LEU A 191 -17.20 10.41 3.70
CA LEU A 191 -15.95 10.02 3.06
C LEU A 191 -16.19 8.96 1.99
N PHE A 192 -16.93 7.90 2.33
CA PHE A 192 -17.33 6.83 1.42
C PHE A 192 -18.84 6.63 1.50
N THR A 193 -19.49 6.55 0.34
CA THR A 193 -20.89 6.11 0.24
C THR A 193 -21.00 4.60 0.47
N GLU A 194 -22.20 4.11 0.77
CA GLU A 194 -22.46 2.66 0.94
C GLU A 194 -22.10 1.86 -0.32
N ASP A 195 -22.36 2.42 -1.51
CA ASP A 195 -21.99 1.82 -2.79
C ASP A 195 -20.46 1.75 -2.96
N GLU A 196 -19.73 2.80 -2.55
CA GLU A 196 -18.26 2.81 -2.57
C GLU A 196 -17.68 1.77 -1.60
N ILE A 197 -18.24 1.65 -0.39
CA ILE A 197 -17.83 0.61 0.58
C ILE A 197 -18.08 -0.78 0.00
N SER A 198 -19.26 -1.02 -0.57
CA SER A 198 -19.59 -2.29 -1.21
C SER A 198 -18.62 -2.62 -2.36
N LYS A 199 -18.21 -1.61 -3.13
CA LYS A 199 -17.21 -1.77 -4.19
C LYS A 199 -15.83 -2.14 -3.63
N ILE A 200 -15.39 -1.47 -2.56
CA ILE A 200 -14.12 -1.79 -1.87
C ILE A 200 -14.11 -3.26 -1.44
N ILE A 201 -15.14 -3.70 -0.70
CA ILE A 201 -15.21 -5.09 -0.21
C ILE A 201 -15.26 -6.09 -1.37
N LYS A 202 -16.00 -5.78 -2.44
CA LYS A 202 -16.02 -6.62 -3.64
C LYS A 202 -14.65 -6.74 -4.32
N THR A 203 -13.86 -5.67 -4.34
CA THR A 203 -12.50 -5.73 -4.92
C THR A 203 -11.59 -6.64 -4.11
N ILE A 204 -11.60 -6.53 -2.79
CA ILE A 204 -10.85 -7.39 -1.87
C ILE A 204 -11.21 -8.87 -2.10
N TYR A 205 -12.51 -9.19 -2.08
CA TYR A 205 -12.99 -10.56 -2.31
C TYR A 205 -12.56 -11.13 -3.67
N ASN A 206 -12.57 -10.32 -4.73
CA ASN A 206 -12.13 -10.77 -6.05
C ASN A 206 -10.63 -11.04 -6.10
N ASP A 207 -9.83 -10.27 -5.37
CA ASP A 207 -8.39 -10.46 -5.30
C ASP A 207 -8.05 -11.73 -4.50
N ASP A 208 -8.78 -12.02 -3.41
CA ASP A 208 -8.67 -13.31 -2.69
C ASP A 208 -8.94 -14.51 -3.62
N ILE A 209 -9.97 -14.42 -4.47
CA ILE A 209 -10.28 -15.48 -5.44
C ILE A 209 -9.12 -15.66 -6.42
N LYS A 210 -8.52 -14.57 -6.92
CA LYS A 210 -7.39 -14.65 -7.86
C LYS A 210 -6.17 -15.26 -7.19
N GLU A 211 -5.83 -14.82 -5.98
CA GLU A 211 -4.69 -15.36 -5.23
C GLU A 211 -4.87 -16.86 -4.99
N ASN A 212 -6.05 -17.30 -4.56
CA ASN A 212 -6.33 -18.72 -4.32
C ASN A 212 -6.30 -19.59 -5.59
N LYS A 213 -6.73 -19.06 -6.75
CA LYS A 213 -6.66 -19.78 -8.04
C LYS A 213 -5.26 -19.93 -8.62
N THR A 214 -4.28 -19.18 -8.11
CA THR A 214 -2.90 -19.21 -8.64
C THR A 214 -2.08 -20.36 -8.03
N PHE A 215 -2.65 -21.10 -7.07
CA PHE A 215 -2.00 -22.21 -6.36
C PHE A 215 -2.61 -23.60 -6.64
N GLU A 216 -3.55 -23.71 -7.59
CA GLU A 216 -4.08 -24.99 -8.12
C GLU A 216 -3.49 -25.32 -9.50
#